data_AF-A0A9X8EBZ2-F1
#
_entry.id   AF-A0A9X8EBZ2-F1
#
_cell.length_a   1.000
_cell.length_b   1.000
_cell.length_c   1.000
_cell.angle_alpha   90.00
_cell.angle_beta   90.00
_cell.angle_gamma   90.00
#
_symmetry.space_group_name_H-M   'P 1'
#
loop_
_entity.id
_entity.type
_entity.pdbx_description
1 polymer ?
#
loop_
_entity_poly.entity_id
_entity_poly.type
_entity_poly.pdbx_seq_one_letter_code
_entity_poly.pdbx_strand_id
1 'polypeptide(L)'
;MNSQYQPLVWLLFYAICISFVESRGKYMWRCMLVLLAASLLPGILFIFGSLPYVDFKKNAVLHNFYNDDTTWATGTISTAFFGILPSTTVGFAGVESLTVVTGFVKDPAVAVPKGTVAAVWTLFVSNVAMVLVLASLPPGLEIIATDEFCLNRGLYLGMGFTSRVAEWIMIPAQIGTAVGFSIPYARLTQAMADSNLLPAWLGLRGQQTTRRAMIFASAFGYCLCFVSFYSPMFKMTLQNISIVAGMMSYMGQTMGFVMLRTSYKIETKGYKSPYGLVGAYYVFLVFFCVIVSIAGGFQMDKGIAIVSTIGFILILTAYYVLVCQKVQTVSKEEYQSIFKFSVMKFNKSRSKKSKKRTSNTSQTSRASLVTTARLLFPKKSKVGSSIMSGK
;
A
#
# COMPACT_ATOMS: atom_id res chain seq x y z
N MET A 1 -18.45 15.46 23.49
CA MET A 1 -18.54 16.76 22.78
C MET A 1 -19.90 16.86 22.12
N ASN A 2 -20.59 18.01 22.23
CA ASN A 2 -21.88 18.23 21.57
C ASN A 2 -21.74 18.02 20.06
N SER A 3 -22.57 17.12 19.50
CA SER A 3 -22.50 16.69 18.09
C SER A 3 -22.50 17.87 17.11
N GLN A 4 -23.18 18.97 17.45
CA GLN A 4 -23.38 20.13 16.58
C GLN A 4 -22.10 20.85 16.15
N TYR A 5 -21.00 20.78 16.93
CA TYR A 5 -19.76 21.49 16.60
C TYR A 5 -18.72 20.62 15.87
N GLN A 6 -19.03 19.36 15.56
CA GLN A 6 -18.09 18.45 14.90
C GLN A 6 -17.54 18.99 13.56
N PRO A 7 -18.35 19.57 12.65
CA PRO A 7 -17.83 20.12 11.39
C PRO A 7 -16.83 21.27 11.60
N LEU A 8 -17.08 22.15 12.57
CA LEU A 8 -16.19 23.25 12.90
C LEU A 8 -14.84 22.73 13.43
N VAL A 9 -14.87 21.70 14.29
CA VAL A 9 -13.65 21.07 14.80
C VAL A 9 -12.84 20.43 13.66
N TRP A 10 -13.48 19.74 12.71
CA TRP A 10 -12.79 19.17 11.56
C TRP A 10 -12.21 20.26 10.64
N LEU A 11 -12.94 21.36 10.42
CA LEU A 11 -12.45 22.48 9.62
C LEU A 11 -11.19 23.09 10.25
N LEU A 12 -11.23 23.36 11.56
CA LEU A 12 -10.08 23.85 12.32
C LEU A 12 -8.91 22.86 12.23
N PHE A 13 -9.20 21.56 12.33
CA PHE A 13 -8.18 20.52 12.22
C PHE A 13 -7.49 20.49 10.86
N TYR A 14 -8.25 20.55 9.75
CA TYR A 14 -7.68 20.67 8.41
C TYR A 14 -6.84 21.95 8.27
N ALA A 15 -7.34 23.09 8.76
CA ALA A 15 -6.61 24.36 8.70
C ALA A 15 -5.28 24.30 9.46
N ILE A 16 -5.26 23.67 10.64
CA ILE A 16 -4.05 23.44 11.43
C ILE A 16 -3.08 22.53 10.69
N CYS A 17 -3.55 21.40 10.13
CA CYS A 17 -2.71 20.47 9.38
C CYS A 17 -2.06 21.14 8.16
N ILE A 18 -2.82 21.88 7.38
CA ILE A 18 -2.32 22.62 6.21
C ILE A 18 -1.27 23.64 6.65
N SER A 19 -1.57 24.45 7.67
CA SER A 19 -0.66 25.47 8.19
C SER A 19 0.64 24.86 8.73
N PHE A 20 0.54 23.69 9.38
CA PHE A 20 1.69 22.96 9.90
C PHE A 20 2.58 22.44 8.79
N VAL A 21 2.02 21.84 7.74
CA VAL A 21 2.81 21.31 6.61
C VAL A 21 3.42 22.43 5.76
N GLU A 22 2.77 23.60 5.70
CA GLU A 22 3.32 24.80 5.04
C GLU A 22 4.40 25.51 5.86
N SER A 23 4.57 25.16 7.13
CA SER A 23 5.60 25.75 7.98
C SER A 23 7.02 25.43 7.48
N ARG A 24 8.01 26.24 7.88
CA ARG A 24 9.40 26.03 7.45
C ARG A 24 9.86 24.63 7.82
N GLY A 25 10.44 23.91 6.85
CA GLY A 25 10.83 22.50 7.00
C GLY A 25 11.64 22.18 8.25
N LYS A 26 12.52 23.09 8.71
CA LYS A 26 13.29 22.91 9.95
C LYS A 26 12.41 22.66 11.18
N TYR A 27 11.28 23.37 11.29
CA TYR A 27 10.34 23.20 12.40
C TYR A 27 9.42 22.01 12.16
N MET A 28 8.86 21.90 10.95
CA MET A 28 7.97 20.80 10.55
C MET A 28 8.61 19.43 10.84
N TRP A 29 9.85 19.18 10.36
CA TRP A 29 10.51 17.89 10.54
C TRP A 29 10.85 17.58 11.99
N ARG A 30 11.25 18.58 12.79
CA ARG A 30 11.50 18.39 14.22
C ARG A 30 10.20 18.05 14.97
N CYS A 31 9.12 18.77 14.65
CA CYS A 31 7.81 18.49 15.24
C CYS A 31 7.27 17.11 14.81
N MET A 32 7.49 16.68 13.56
CA MET A 32 7.15 15.32 13.12
C MET A 32 7.90 14.24 13.91
N LEU A 33 9.17 14.46 14.26
CA LEU A 33 9.92 13.54 15.11
C LEU A 33 9.35 13.49 16.54
N VAL A 34 8.95 14.63 17.10
CA VAL A 34 8.28 14.68 18.41
C VAL A 34 6.93 13.97 18.36
N LEU A 35 6.12 14.22 17.33
CA LEU A 35 4.84 13.54 17.12
C LEU A 35 5.02 12.03 16.95
N LEU A 36 6.06 11.57 16.26
CA LEU A 36 6.42 10.16 16.16
C LEU A 36 6.76 9.56 17.52
N ALA A 37 7.58 10.22 18.33
CA ALA A 37 7.90 9.72 19.67
C ALA A 37 6.66 9.69 20.57
N ALA A 38 5.82 10.74 20.49
CA ALA A 38 4.58 10.83 21.25
C ALA A 38 3.53 9.80 20.80
N SER A 39 3.48 9.43 19.51
CA SER A 39 2.52 8.44 19.00
C SER A 39 2.86 7.01 19.39
N LEU A 40 4.14 6.72 19.66
CA LEU A 40 4.58 5.41 20.17
C LEU A 40 4.27 5.24 21.66
N LEU A 41 4.19 6.35 22.42
CA LEU A 41 4.05 6.33 23.87
C LEU A 41 2.83 5.52 24.36
N PRO A 42 1.60 5.69 23.84
CA PRO A 42 0.44 4.93 24.32
C PRO A 42 0.59 3.42 24.12
N GLY A 43 1.18 3.00 23.00
CA GLY A 43 1.40 1.59 22.73
C GLY A 43 2.44 0.97 23.65
N ILE A 44 3.54 1.68 23.91
CA ILE A 44 4.57 1.25 24.86
C ILE A 44 3.99 1.17 26.28
N LEU A 45 3.28 2.22 26.73
CA LEU A 45 2.66 2.24 28.05
C LEU A 45 1.61 1.15 28.21
N PHE A 46 0.79 0.91 27.18
CA PHE A 46 -0.17 -0.18 27.21
C PHE A 46 0.54 -1.52 27.32
N ILE A 47 1.49 -1.84 26.43
CA ILE A 47 2.16 -3.14 26.42
C ILE A 47 2.87 -3.35 27.76
N PHE A 48 3.83 -2.50 28.12
CA PHE A 48 4.66 -2.72 29.30
C PHE A 48 3.94 -2.48 30.61
N GLY A 49 3.01 -1.53 30.67
CA GLY A 49 2.20 -1.27 31.87
C GLY A 49 1.20 -2.39 32.14
N SER A 50 0.69 -3.06 31.10
CA SER A 50 -0.29 -4.13 31.26
C SER A 50 0.33 -5.50 31.53
N LEU A 51 1.60 -5.72 31.17
CA LEU A 51 2.30 -7.01 31.31
C LEU A 51 2.14 -7.68 32.69
N PRO A 52 2.20 -6.97 33.84
CA PRO A 52 2.05 -7.59 35.15
C PRO A 52 0.68 -8.22 35.42
N TYR A 53 -0.34 -7.86 34.64
CA TYR A 53 -1.73 -8.27 34.81
C TYR A 53 -2.18 -9.32 33.78
N VAL A 54 -1.26 -9.77 32.93
CA VAL A 54 -1.51 -10.72 31.84
C VAL A 54 -1.61 -12.13 32.41
N ASP A 55 -2.77 -12.76 32.21
CA ASP A 55 -2.96 -14.20 32.39
C ASP A 55 -3.65 -14.77 31.15
N PHE A 56 -2.83 -15.22 30.19
CA PHE A 56 -3.31 -15.73 28.91
C PHE A 56 -4.17 -16.98 29.09
N LYS A 57 -3.81 -17.88 30.00
CA LYS A 57 -4.55 -19.14 30.19
C LYS A 57 -5.95 -18.89 30.75
N LYS A 58 -6.08 -17.91 31.66
CA LYS A 58 -7.35 -17.60 32.31
C LYS A 58 -8.24 -16.69 31.46
N ASN A 59 -7.67 -15.67 30.83
CA ASN A 59 -8.44 -14.55 30.28
C ASN A 59 -8.63 -14.62 28.76
N ALA A 60 -7.73 -15.28 28.02
CA ALA A 60 -7.81 -15.35 26.56
C ALA A 60 -8.70 -16.49 26.05
N VAL A 61 -9.18 -17.36 26.95
CA VAL A 61 -10.09 -18.46 26.64
C VAL A 61 -11.54 -17.98 26.72
N LEU A 62 -12.28 -18.15 25.62
CA LEU A 62 -13.72 -17.94 25.57
C LEU A 62 -14.42 -19.17 26.17
N HIS A 63 -15.29 -18.94 27.15
CA HIS A 63 -16.03 -19.98 27.86
C HIS A 63 -17.48 -20.03 27.35
N ASN A 64 -17.88 -21.18 26.82
CA ASN A 64 -19.27 -21.39 26.46
C ASN A 64 -20.06 -21.86 27.68
N PHE A 65 -20.74 -20.93 28.37
CA PHE A 65 -21.53 -21.21 29.57
C PHE A 65 -22.69 -22.21 29.36
N TYR A 66 -23.04 -22.56 28.12
CA TYR A 66 -24.09 -23.53 27.83
C TYR A 66 -23.60 -24.97 27.80
N ASN A 67 -22.35 -25.21 27.37
CA ASN A 67 -21.77 -26.56 27.20
C ASN A 67 -20.50 -26.81 28.02
N ASP A 68 -20.01 -25.80 28.76
CA ASP A 68 -18.71 -25.81 29.47
C ASP A 68 -17.49 -26.01 28.54
N ASP A 69 -17.67 -25.78 27.23
CA ASP A 69 -16.61 -25.86 26.24
C ASP A 69 -15.74 -24.58 26.23
N THR A 70 -14.43 -24.77 26.05
CA THR A 70 -13.47 -23.67 25.94
C THR A 70 -12.96 -23.53 24.51
N THR A 71 -12.99 -22.30 23.98
CA THR A 71 -12.51 -22.00 22.62
C THR A 71 -11.61 -20.78 22.61
N TRP A 72 -10.67 -20.74 21.66
CA TRP A 72 -9.74 -19.62 21.49
C TRP A 72 -10.22 -18.62 20.43
N ALA A 73 -11.18 -19.01 19.61
CA ALA A 73 -11.78 -18.20 18.57
C ALA A 73 -13.21 -18.68 18.31
N THR A 74 -14.11 -17.74 18.00
CA THR A 74 -15.50 -18.01 17.66
C THR A 74 -15.83 -17.47 16.27
N GLY A 75 -16.86 -18.05 15.66
CA GLY A 75 -17.35 -17.64 14.34
C GLY A 75 -17.02 -18.63 13.21
N THR A 76 -17.56 -18.34 12.03
CA THR A 76 -17.34 -19.12 10.81
C THR A 76 -16.28 -18.44 9.95
N ILE A 77 -15.86 -19.07 8.84
CA ILE A 77 -14.96 -18.39 7.88
C ILE A 77 -15.52 -17.05 7.38
N SER A 78 -16.85 -16.96 7.28
CA SER A 78 -17.58 -15.75 6.91
C SER A 78 -17.44 -14.66 7.98
N THR A 79 -17.72 -14.98 9.24
CA THR A 79 -17.76 -13.97 10.32
C THR A 79 -16.40 -13.69 10.96
N ALA A 80 -15.53 -14.70 11.09
CA ALA A 80 -14.23 -14.56 11.74
C ALA A 80 -13.12 -14.17 10.76
N PHE A 81 -13.02 -14.84 9.61
CA PHE A 81 -11.97 -14.51 8.63
C PHE A 81 -12.38 -13.33 7.76
N PHE A 82 -13.44 -13.47 6.95
CA PHE A 82 -13.89 -12.39 6.08
C PHE A 82 -14.49 -11.21 6.85
N GLY A 83 -15.08 -11.41 8.03
CA GLY A 83 -15.60 -10.31 8.86
C GLY A 83 -14.53 -9.42 9.48
N ILE A 84 -13.34 -9.94 9.79
CA ILE A 84 -12.29 -9.17 10.52
C ILE A 84 -11.19 -8.66 9.57
N LEU A 85 -11.05 -9.27 8.38
CA LEU A 85 -9.98 -8.99 7.42
C LEU A 85 -9.79 -7.48 7.10
N PRO A 86 -10.83 -6.68 6.82
CA PRO A 86 -10.65 -5.26 6.51
C PRO A 86 -10.12 -4.47 7.70
N SER A 87 -10.64 -4.74 8.90
CA SER A 87 -10.22 -4.07 10.14
C SER A 87 -8.74 -4.30 10.44
N THR A 88 -8.24 -5.51 10.21
CA THR A 88 -6.80 -5.81 10.40
C THR A 88 -5.90 -5.06 9.43
N THR A 89 -6.41 -4.74 8.24
CA THR A 89 -5.63 -4.06 7.20
C THR A 89 -5.39 -2.59 7.54
N VAL A 90 -6.32 -1.95 8.26
CA VAL A 90 -6.21 -0.54 8.68
C VAL A 90 -5.00 -0.29 9.56
N GLY A 91 -4.62 -1.27 10.40
CA GLY A 91 -3.43 -1.19 11.26
C GLY A 91 -2.10 -1.08 10.51
N PHE A 92 -2.08 -1.31 9.19
CA PHE A 92 -0.91 -1.21 8.32
C PHE A 92 -1.05 -0.16 7.22
N ALA A 93 -2.18 0.55 7.17
CA ALA A 93 -2.45 1.50 6.11
C ALA A 93 -1.48 2.70 6.15
N GLY A 94 -1.04 3.14 4.98
CA GLY A 94 -0.26 4.36 4.80
C GLY A 94 1.25 4.18 4.76
N VAL A 95 1.79 3.00 5.08
CA VAL A 95 3.24 2.72 4.97
C VAL A 95 3.73 2.84 3.52
N GLU A 96 2.85 2.56 2.56
CA GLU A 96 3.12 2.66 1.14
C GLU A 96 3.13 4.11 0.62
N SER A 97 2.55 5.05 1.36
CA SER A 97 2.49 6.47 0.98
C SER A 97 3.88 7.11 0.85
N LEU A 98 4.90 6.54 1.49
CA LEU A 98 6.30 6.93 1.34
C LEU A 98 6.78 6.89 -0.13
N THR A 99 6.19 6.02 -0.95
CA THR A 99 6.54 5.91 -2.38
C THR A 99 6.11 7.12 -3.20
N VAL A 100 5.14 7.90 -2.72
CA VAL A 100 4.64 9.12 -3.37
C VAL A 100 5.53 10.33 -3.06
N VAL A 101 6.33 10.27 -1.99
CA VAL A 101 7.11 11.40 -1.46
C VAL A 101 8.61 11.18 -1.54
N THR A 102 9.06 10.42 -2.56
CA THR A 102 10.47 10.07 -2.79
C THR A 102 11.41 11.27 -2.92
N GLY A 103 10.89 12.44 -3.35
CA GLY A 103 11.67 13.67 -3.48
C GLY A 103 12.22 14.26 -2.17
N PHE A 104 11.72 13.82 -1.01
CA PHE A 104 12.24 14.24 0.30
C PHE A 104 13.30 13.30 0.88
N VAL A 105 13.56 12.19 0.20
CA VAL A 105 14.41 11.12 0.72
C VAL A 105 15.76 11.15 0.01
N LYS A 106 16.84 11.13 0.78
CA LYS A 106 18.18 10.90 0.24
C LYS A 106 18.29 9.46 -0.27
N ASP A 107 18.68 9.29 -1.53
CA ASP A 107 18.82 7.98 -2.18
C ASP A 107 17.56 7.09 -2.09
N PRO A 108 16.44 7.49 -2.72
CA PRO A 108 15.14 6.84 -2.54
C PRO A 108 15.13 5.37 -2.93
N ALA A 109 16.00 4.95 -3.87
CA ALA A 109 16.13 3.56 -4.31
C ALA A 109 16.61 2.59 -3.21
N VAL A 110 17.22 3.12 -2.14
CA VAL A 110 17.73 2.33 -1.01
C VAL A 110 16.95 2.65 0.26
N ALA A 111 16.72 3.93 0.55
CA ALA A 111 16.12 4.37 1.79
C ALA A 111 14.61 4.03 1.88
N VAL A 112 13.85 4.20 0.79
CA VAL A 112 12.40 3.90 0.80
C VAL A 112 12.14 2.41 1.05
N PRO A 113 12.74 1.45 0.32
CA PRO A 113 12.51 0.03 0.59
C PRO A 113 12.90 -0.39 2.02
N LYS A 114 14.05 0.08 2.52
CA LYS A 114 14.50 -0.22 3.89
C LYS A 114 13.54 0.36 4.93
N GLY A 115 13.11 1.61 4.75
CA GLY A 115 12.15 2.28 5.62
C GLY A 115 10.79 1.59 5.64
N THR A 116 10.25 1.22 4.47
CA THR A 116 9.00 0.48 4.34
C THR A 116 9.07 -0.88 5.05
N VAL A 117 10.14 -1.65 4.84
CA VAL A 117 10.30 -2.96 5.51
C VAL A 117 10.40 -2.81 7.03
N ALA A 118 11.19 -1.86 7.52
CA ALA A 118 11.31 -1.59 8.96
C ALA A 118 9.97 -1.15 9.57
N ALA A 119 9.22 -0.29 8.88
CA ALA A 119 7.90 0.15 9.31
C ALA A 119 6.90 -1.01 9.38
N VAL A 120 6.83 -1.85 8.35
CA VAL A 120 5.94 -3.03 8.34
C VAL A 120 6.29 -3.99 9.49
N TRP A 121 7.57 -4.27 9.73
CA TRP A 121 7.98 -5.13 10.85
C TRP A 121 7.65 -4.53 12.21
N THR A 122 7.86 -3.23 12.38
CA THR A 122 7.54 -2.53 13.63
C THR A 122 6.04 -2.61 13.92
N LEU A 123 5.20 -2.32 12.92
CA LEU A 123 3.74 -2.42 13.03
C LEU A 123 3.28 -3.86 13.27
N PHE A 124 3.92 -4.83 12.64
CA PHE A 124 3.59 -6.24 12.82
C PHE A 124 3.87 -6.69 14.25
N VAL A 125 5.08 -6.44 14.75
CA VAL A 125 5.47 -6.81 16.11
C VAL A 125 4.60 -6.06 17.14
N SER A 126 4.35 -4.77 16.94
CA SER A 126 3.51 -4.00 17.86
C SER A 126 2.06 -4.49 17.85
N ASN A 127 1.46 -4.75 16.68
CA ASN A 127 0.08 -5.22 16.61
C ASN A 127 -0.08 -6.61 17.23
N VAL A 128 0.86 -7.54 16.98
CA VAL A 128 0.85 -8.87 17.61
C VAL A 128 0.98 -8.75 19.12
N ALA A 129 1.92 -7.93 19.62
CA ALA A 129 2.09 -7.71 21.06
C ALA A 129 0.83 -7.11 21.70
N MET A 130 0.23 -6.10 21.06
CA MET A 130 -1.01 -5.47 21.53
C MET A 130 -2.16 -6.47 21.62
N VAL A 131 -2.37 -7.31 20.59
CA VAL A 131 -3.44 -8.31 20.57
C VAL A 131 -3.23 -9.37 21.67
N LEU A 132 -2.01 -9.88 21.83
CA LEU A 132 -1.70 -10.89 22.84
C LEU A 132 -1.87 -10.34 24.27
N VAL A 133 -1.36 -9.13 24.53
CA VAL A 133 -1.53 -8.48 25.83
C VAL A 133 -3.00 -8.22 26.10
N LEU A 134 -3.72 -7.63 25.15
CA LEU A 134 -5.14 -7.30 25.30
C LEU A 134 -5.99 -8.55 25.60
N ALA A 135 -5.78 -9.63 24.86
CA ALA A 135 -6.52 -10.88 25.07
C ALA A 135 -6.24 -11.52 26.43
N SER A 136 -5.10 -11.21 27.06
CA SER A 136 -4.69 -11.78 28.35
C SER A 136 -5.17 -10.99 29.56
N LEU A 137 -5.82 -9.85 29.37
CA LEU A 137 -6.18 -8.96 30.48
C LEU A 137 -7.49 -9.39 31.17
N PRO A 138 -7.61 -9.17 32.49
CA PRO A 138 -8.87 -9.37 33.18
C PRO A 138 -9.90 -8.29 32.77
N PRO A 139 -11.21 -8.59 32.79
CA PRO A 139 -11.85 -9.82 33.28
C PRO A 139 -11.93 -10.97 32.24
N GLY A 140 -11.35 -10.81 31.05
CA GLY A 140 -11.40 -11.81 29.97
C GLY A 140 -11.82 -11.22 28.62
N LEU A 141 -11.49 -11.92 27.53
CA LEU A 141 -11.70 -11.46 26.15
C LEU A 141 -13.19 -11.18 25.84
N GLU A 142 -14.11 -11.95 26.42
CA GLU A 142 -15.56 -11.81 26.20
C GLU A 142 -16.09 -10.42 26.55
N ILE A 143 -15.63 -9.89 27.68
CA ILE A 143 -16.05 -8.58 28.19
C ILE A 143 -15.23 -7.49 27.48
N ILE A 144 -13.92 -7.67 27.34
CA ILE A 144 -13.03 -6.70 26.71
C ILE A 144 -13.42 -6.43 25.24
N ALA A 145 -13.92 -7.43 24.51
CA ALA A 145 -14.38 -7.27 23.13
C ALA A 145 -15.61 -6.35 23.01
N THR A 146 -16.32 -6.09 24.12
CA THR A 146 -17.48 -5.18 24.15
C THR A 146 -17.13 -3.75 24.59
N ASP A 147 -15.90 -3.52 25.07
CA ASP A 147 -15.45 -2.18 25.48
C ASP A 147 -15.30 -1.26 24.25
N GLU A 148 -15.80 -0.02 24.34
CA GLU A 148 -15.69 0.98 23.25
C GLU A 148 -14.23 1.29 22.88
N PHE A 149 -13.34 1.25 23.88
CA PHE A 149 -11.90 1.47 23.72
C PHE A 149 -11.13 0.37 24.45
N CYS A 150 -10.80 -0.72 23.75
CA CYS A 150 -10.16 -1.89 24.35
C CYS A 150 -8.83 -1.57 25.06
N LEU A 151 -8.08 -0.57 24.60
CA LEU A 151 -6.80 -0.17 25.21
C LEU A 151 -6.96 0.51 26.58
N ASN A 152 -8.11 1.12 26.86
CA ASN A 152 -8.33 1.85 28.12
C ASN A 152 -8.19 0.94 29.33
N ARG A 153 -8.61 -0.33 29.23
CA ARG A 153 -8.50 -1.30 30.32
C ARG A 153 -7.05 -1.52 30.73
N GLY A 154 -6.16 -1.79 29.77
CA GLY A 154 -4.75 -2.02 30.04
C GLY A 154 -4.05 -0.77 30.58
N LEU A 155 -4.38 0.40 30.03
CA LEU A 155 -3.87 1.68 30.54
C LEU A 155 -4.37 2.00 31.96
N TYR A 156 -5.60 1.63 32.30
CA TYR A 156 -6.14 1.78 33.64
C TYR A 156 -5.44 0.84 34.63
N LEU A 157 -5.30 -0.44 34.29
CA LEU A 157 -4.65 -1.43 35.16
C LEU A 157 -3.17 -1.12 35.39
N GLY A 158 -2.43 -0.79 34.32
CA GLY A 158 -0.99 -0.55 34.38
C GLY A 158 -0.59 0.82 34.93
N MET A 159 -1.34 1.87 34.59
CA MET A 159 -0.94 3.26 34.86
C MET A 159 -1.95 4.04 35.71
N GLY A 160 -3.10 3.44 36.05
CA GLY A 160 -4.18 4.14 36.75
C GLY A 160 -4.88 5.21 35.90
N PHE A 161 -4.71 5.18 34.58
CA PHE A 161 -5.29 6.21 33.71
C PHE A 161 -6.80 6.07 33.59
N THR A 162 -7.51 7.18 33.83
CA THR A 162 -8.95 7.26 33.52
C THR A 162 -9.16 7.26 32.00
N SER A 163 -10.35 6.87 31.54
CA SER A 163 -10.69 6.85 30.10
C SER A 163 -10.39 8.18 29.42
N ARG A 164 -10.64 9.30 30.10
CA ARG A 164 -10.34 10.64 29.57
C ARG A 164 -8.85 10.86 29.35
N VAL A 165 -7.99 10.45 30.28
CA VAL A 165 -6.52 10.59 30.13
C VAL A 165 -6.02 9.69 29.01
N ALA A 166 -6.55 8.47 28.91
CA ALA A 166 -6.24 7.54 27.83
C ALA A 166 -6.65 8.10 26.45
N GLU A 167 -7.79 8.79 26.34
CA GLU A 167 -8.15 9.48 25.09
C GLU A 167 -7.15 10.60 24.74
N TRP A 168 -6.75 11.44 25.70
CA TRP A 168 -5.81 12.54 25.47
C TRP A 168 -4.42 12.06 25.03
N ILE A 169 -3.91 10.96 25.60
CA ILE A 169 -2.59 10.43 25.23
C ILE A 169 -2.59 9.80 23.82
N MET A 170 -3.76 9.43 23.29
CA MET A 170 -3.90 8.88 21.93
C MET A 170 -3.99 9.96 20.84
N ILE A 171 -4.36 11.20 21.19
CA ILE A 171 -4.50 12.30 20.23
C ILE A 171 -3.23 12.55 19.38
N PRO A 172 -2.00 12.57 19.94
CA PRO A 172 -0.79 12.73 19.14
C PRO A 172 -0.64 11.71 18.00
N ALA A 173 -1.08 10.47 18.22
CA ALA A 173 -1.07 9.45 17.17
C ALA A 173 -2.05 9.79 16.03
N GLN A 174 -3.26 10.26 16.36
CA GLN A 174 -4.25 10.67 15.36
C GLN A 174 -3.79 11.90 14.56
N ILE A 175 -3.20 12.90 15.24
CA ILE A 175 -2.60 14.08 14.59
C ILE A 175 -1.46 13.64 13.67
N GLY A 176 -0.57 12.79 14.16
CA GLY A 176 0.56 12.25 13.40
C GLY A 176 0.11 11.57 12.11
N THR A 177 -0.95 10.77 12.17
CA THR A 177 -1.55 10.13 10.99
C THR A 177 -2.11 11.16 10.01
N ALA A 178 -2.91 12.13 10.47
CA ALA A 178 -3.52 13.14 9.59
C ALA A 178 -2.47 14.01 8.87
N VAL A 179 -1.45 14.47 9.61
CA VAL A 179 -0.34 15.23 9.06
C VAL A 179 0.51 14.35 8.13
N GLY A 180 0.74 13.09 8.49
CA GLY A 180 1.48 12.12 7.70
C GLY A 180 0.87 11.88 6.33
N PHE A 181 -0.46 11.78 6.24
CA PHE A 181 -1.17 11.65 4.96
C PHE A 181 -1.26 12.96 4.17
N SER A 182 -1.02 14.11 4.81
CA SER A 182 -1.15 15.42 4.15
C SER A 182 -0.14 15.70 3.06
N ILE A 183 1.10 15.25 3.23
CA ILE A 183 2.13 15.41 2.20
C ILE A 183 1.86 14.49 0.99
N PRO A 184 1.62 13.17 1.16
CA PRO A 184 1.34 12.28 0.05
C PRO A 184 0.10 12.66 -0.76
N TYR A 185 -1.05 12.95 -0.13
CA TYR A 185 -2.25 13.29 -0.92
C TYR A 185 -2.03 14.60 -1.69
N ALA A 186 -1.35 15.61 -1.10
CA ALA A 186 -1.11 16.88 -1.79
C ALA A 186 -0.19 16.70 -3.00
N ARG A 187 0.83 15.84 -2.87
CA ARG A 187 1.74 15.48 -3.98
C ARG A 187 1.00 14.71 -5.07
N LEU A 188 0.15 13.76 -4.71
CA LEU A 188 -0.66 13.00 -5.65
C LEU A 188 -1.63 13.92 -6.41
N THR A 189 -2.32 14.82 -5.71
CA THR A 189 -3.21 15.82 -6.32
C THR A 189 -2.45 16.76 -7.26
N GLN A 190 -1.26 17.21 -6.87
CA GLN A 190 -0.42 18.05 -7.72
C GLN A 190 0.03 17.29 -8.98
N ALA A 191 0.46 16.03 -8.85
CA ALA A 191 0.85 15.20 -9.98
C ALA A 191 -0.33 14.98 -10.96
N MET A 192 -1.53 14.75 -10.45
CA MET A 192 -2.75 14.66 -11.28
C MET A 192 -3.04 15.97 -12.02
N ALA A 193 -2.89 17.12 -11.36
CA ALA A 193 -3.04 18.43 -12.01
C ALA A 193 -2.00 18.67 -13.12
N ASP A 194 -0.76 18.27 -12.89
CA ASP A 194 0.33 18.44 -13.86
C ASP A 194 0.15 17.56 -15.11
N SER A 195 -0.59 16.44 -15.00
CA SER A 195 -0.99 15.58 -16.11
C SER A 195 -2.33 15.98 -16.77
N ASN A 196 -2.92 17.13 -16.40
CA ASN A 196 -4.27 17.56 -16.81
C ASN A 196 -5.39 16.55 -16.50
N LEU A 197 -5.24 15.76 -15.43
CA LEU A 197 -6.31 14.89 -14.94
C LEU A 197 -7.30 15.64 -14.04
N LEU A 198 -6.95 16.85 -13.61
CA LEU A 198 -7.83 17.76 -12.88
C LEU A 198 -8.21 18.96 -13.77
N PRO A 199 -9.39 19.56 -13.56
CA PRO A 199 -9.84 20.69 -14.36
C PRO A 199 -8.89 21.89 -14.32
N ALA A 200 -8.64 22.50 -15.48
CA ALA A 200 -7.71 23.63 -15.61
C ALA A 200 -8.12 24.88 -14.79
N TRP A 201 -9.42 25.07 -14.56
CA TRP A 201 -9.95 26.20 -13.78
C TRP A 201 -9.49 26.20 -12.32
N LEU A 202 -9.00 25.07 -11.79
CA LEU A 202 -8.42 24.99 -10.45
C LEU A 202 -7.05 25.70 -10.36
N GLY A 203 -6.39 26.00 -11.50
CA GLY A 203 -5.12 26.72 -11.50
C GLY A 203 -3.98 26.01 -10.74
N LEU A 204 -4.07 24.68 -10.65
CA LEU A 204 -3.14 23.82 -9.91
C LEU A 204 -1.90 23.44 -10.71
N ARG A 205 -1.95 23.53 -12.04
CA ARG A 205 -0.89 23.07 -12.93
C ARG A 205 0.39 23.90 -12.80
N GLY A 206 1.54 23.22 -12.77
CA GLY A 206 2.87 23.84 -12.82
C GLY A 206 3.23 24.64 -11.57
N GLN A 207 2.50 24.45 -10.47
CA GLN A 207 2.77 25.14 -9.20
C GLN A 207 4.04 24.59 -8.56
N GLN A 208 4.94 25.47 -8.13
CA GLN A 208 6.17 25.06 -7.43
C GLN A 208 5.89 24.46 -6.05
N THR A 209 4.82 24.93 -5.40
CA THR A 209 4.39 24.48 -4.07
C THR A 209 3.09 23.71 -4.15
N THR A 210 2.97 22.63 -3.38
CA THR A 210 1.76 21.78 -3.31
C THR A 210 0.63 22.37 -2.45
N ARG A 211 0.75 23.62 -2.00
CA ARG A 211 -0.22 24.33 -1.14
C ARG A 211 -1.63 24.31 -1.71
N ARG A 212 -1.80 24.74 -2.97
CA ARG A 212 -3.13 24.79 -3.60
C ARG A 212 -3.73 23.39 -3.77
N ALA A 213 -2.90 22.42 -4.15
CA ALA A 213 -3.32 21.02 -4.28
C ALA A 213 -3.75 20.44 -2.93
N MET A 214 -3.04 20.79 -1.85
CA MET A 214 -3.38 20.39 -0.48
C MET A 214 -4.71 20.98 -0.01
N ILE A 215 -4.93 22.29 -0.24
CA ILE A 215 -6.19 22.96 0.10
C ILE A 215 -7.35 22.31 -0.66
N PHE A 216 -7.19 22.07 -1.96
CA PHE A 216 -8.23 21.43 -2.77
C PHE A 216 -8.54 20.01 -2.30
N ALA A 217 -7.52 19.18 -2.08
CA ALA A 217 -7.69 17.82 -1.58
C ALA A 217 -8.30 17.80 -0.16
N SER A 218 -7.90 18.72 0.72
CA SER A 218 -8.46 18.88 2.06
C SER A 218 -9.91 19.35 2.01
N ALA A 219 -10.26 20.25 1.10
CA ALA A 219 -11.64 20.68 0.89
C ALA A 219 -12.53 19.52 0.44
N PHE A 220 -12.03 18.68 -0.48
CA PHE A 220 -12.74 17.45 -0.88
C PHE A 220 -12.90 16.47 0.29
N GLY A 221 -11.84 16.23 1.07
CA GLY A 221 -11.91 15.42 2.28
C GLY A 221 -12.89 15.97 3.33
N TYR A 222 -12.90 17.29 3.52
CA TYR A 222 -13.84 17.99 4.40
C TYR A 222 -15.29 17.84 3.91
N CYS A 223 -15.55 17.92 2.60
CA CYS A 223 -16.87 17.63 2.04
C CYS A 223 -17.33 16.20 2.38
N LEU A 224 -16.45 15.20 2.31
CA LEU A 224 -16.79 13.83 2.74
C LEU A 224 -17.09 13.76 4.24
N CYS A 225 -16.34 14.48 5.08
CA CYS A 225 -16.66 14.61 6.50
C CYS A 225 -18.03 15.26 6.73
N PHE A 226 -18.36 16.29 5.96
CA PHE A 226 -19.66 16.96 6.04
C PHE A 226 -20.81 16.03 5.64
N VAL A 227 -20.67 15.26 4.55
CA VAL A 227 -21.65 14.23 4.17
C VAL A 227 -21.80 13.16 5.26
N SER A 228 -20.69 12.74 5.88
CA SER A 228 -20.66 11.80 7.01
C SER A 228 -21.37 12.35 8.26
N PHE A 229 -21.38 13.67 8.46
CA PHE A 229 -22.12 14.30 9.55
C PHE A 229 -23.64 14.15 9.39
N TYR A 230 -24.16 14.36 8.17
CA TYR A 230 -25.61 14.26 7.90
C TYR A 230 -26.10 12.84 7.65
N SER A 231 -25.22 11.93 7.20
CA SER A 231 -25.56 10.55 6.91
C SER A 231 -24.81 9.59 7.85
N PRO A 232 -25.46 9.14 8.95
CA PRO A 232 -24.88 8.16 9.87
C PRO A 232 -24.49 6.85 9.16
N MET A 233 -25.26 6.47 8.14
CA MET A 233 -25.02 5.28 7.34
C MET A 233 -23.74 5.40 6.50
N PHE A 234 -23.48 6.59 5.93
CA PHE A 234 -22.23 6.87 5.24
C PHE A 234 -21.05 6.90 6.22
N LYS A 235 -21.24 7.49 7.41
CA LYS A 235 -20.20 7.53 8.46
C LYS A 235 -19.69 6.15 8.84
N MET A 236 -20.60 5.19 9.06
CA MET A 236 -20.24 3.82 9.44
C MET A 236 -19.52 3.06 8.32
N THR A 237 -19.79 3.40 7.06
CA THR A 237 -19.27 2.68 5.88
C THR A 237 -18.07 3.35 5.22
N LEU A 238 -17.75 4.60 5.58
CA LEU A 238 -16.68 5.40 4.99
C LEU A 238 -15.30 4.72 5.04
N GLN A 239 -15.00 4.02 6.14
CA GLN A 239 -13.76 3.26 6.27
C GLN A 239 -13.71 2.12 5.25
N ASN A 240 -14.79 1.34 5.11
CA ASN A 240 -14.87 0.25 4.15
C ASN A 240 -14.77 0.76 2.70
N ILE A 241 -15.41 1.89 2.38
CA ILE A 241 -15.26 2.57 1.08
C ILE A 241 -13.79 2.88 0.80
N SER A 242 -13.09 3.45 1.78
CA SER A 242 -11.67 3.82 1.67
C SER A 242 -10.78 2.59 1.49
N ILE A 243 -11.06 1.50 2.21
CA ILE A 243 -10.33 0.24 2.08
C ILE A 243 -10.49 -0.33 0.67
N VAL A 244 -11.72 -0.43 0.14
CA VAL A 244 -11.97 -0.95 -1.22
C VAL A 244 -11.24 -0.10 -2.26
N ALA A 245 -11.34 1.22 -2.17
CA ALA A 245 -10.62 2.15 -3.03
C ALA A 245 -9.09 1.95 -2.97
N GLY A 246 -8.55 1.77 -1.76
CA GLY A 246 -7.14 1.45 -1.54
C GLY A 246 -6.73 0.12 -2.17
N MET A 247 -7.49 -0.95 -1.94
CA MET A 247 -7.21 -2.28 -2.49
C MET A 247 -7.20 -2.29 -4.01
N MET A 248 -8.15 -1.62 -4.66
CA MET A 248 -8.16 -1.49 -6.13
C MET A 248 -6.92 -0.74 -6.64
N SER A 249 -6.51 0.31 -5.93
CA SER A 249 -5.29 1.06 -6.24
C SER A 249 -4.04 0.18 -6.12
N TYR A 250 -3.94 -0.62 -5.06
CA TYR A 250 -2.81 -1.54 -4.86
C TYR A 250 -2.80 -2.69 -5.86
N MET A 251 -3.97 -3.22 -6.23
CA MET A 251 -4.09 -4.20 -7.31
C MET A 251 -3.61 -3.62 -8.64
N GLY A 252 -3.99 -2.38 -8.95
CA GLY A 252 -3.51 -1.66 -10.15
C GLY A 252 -1.98 -1.48 -10.16
N GLN A 253 -1.39 -1.07 -9.03
CA GLN A 253 0.06 -0.95 -8.88
C GLN A 253 0.77 -2.29 -9.04
N THR A 254 0.22 -3.36 -8.46
CA THR A 254 0.78 -4.72 -8.53
C THR A 254 0.68 -5.27 -9.95
N MET A 255 -0.44 -5.05 -10.64
CA MET A 255 -0.61 -5.42 -12.04
C MET A 255 0.38 -4.66 -12.94
N GLY A 256 0.58 -3.36 -12.70
CA GLY A 256 1.60 -2.55 -13.36
C GLY A 256 3.01 -3.14 -13.19
N PHE A 257 3.36 -3.55 -11.97
CA PHE A 257 4.62 -4.25 -11.72
C PHE A 257 4.74 -5.55 -12.52
N VAL A 258 3.71 -6.41 -12.51
CA VAL A 258 3.69 -7.67 -13.27
C VAL A 258 3.89 -7.40 -14.76
N MET A 259 3.15 -6.46 -15.34
CA MET A 259 3.27 -6.08 -16.76
C MET A 259 4.67 -5.58 -17.13
N LEU A 260 5.32 -4.80 -16.26
CA LEU A 260 6.69 -4.33 -16.47
C LEU A 260 7.69 -5.50 -16.52
N ARG A 261 7.45 -6.57 -15.75
CA ARG A 261 8.31 -7.76 -15.71
C ARG A 261 8.05 -8.76 -16.82
N THR A 262 6.79 -9.01 -17.16
CA THR A 262 6.39 -10.05 -18.11
C THR A 262 6.39 -9.52 -19.54
N SER A 263 5.60 -8.48 -19.81
CA SER A 263 5.38 -7.92 -21.15
C SER A 263 6.54 -7.04 -21.61
N TYR A 264 6.95 -6.09 -20.76
CA TYR A 264 8.02 -5.14 -21.12
C TYR A 264 9.42 -5.68 -20.79
N LYS A 265 9.52 -6.72 -19.94
CA LYS A 265 10.77 -7.39 -19.53
C LYS A 265 11.83 -6.40 -19.07
N ILE A 266 11.44 -5.41 -18.27
CA ILE A 266 12.35 -4.38 -17.78
C ILE A 266 13.09 -4.89 -16.55
N GLU A 267 14.41 -4.74 -16.57
CA GLU A 267 15.25 -5.02 -15.41
C GLU A 267 15.19 -3.87 -14.42
N THR A 268 15.26 -4.22 -13.14
CA THR A 268 15.08 -3.26 -12.06
C THR A 268 16.43 -2.81 -11.55
N LYS A 269 16.65 -1.50 -11.60
CA LYS A 269 17.82 -0.85 -11.01
C LYS A 269 17.47 -0.46 -9.58
N GLY A 270 18.29 -0.85 -8.61
CA GLY A 270 18.04 -0.63 -7.18
C GLY A 270 17.53 -1.88 -6.47
N TYR A 271 16.61 -1.71 -5.53
CA TYR A 271 16.08 -2.80 -4.70
C TYR A 271 15.40 -3.91 -5.53
N LYS A 272 15.75 -5.15 -5.23
CA LYS A 272 15.11 -6.36 -5.78
C LYS A 272 14.42 -7.08 -4.62
N SER A 273 13.09 -7.18 -4.70
CA SER A 273 12.32 -7.97 -3.74
C SER A 273 12.69 -9.46 -3.85
N PRO A 274 12.92 -10.16 -2.73
CA PRO A 274 13.21 -11.60 -2.74
C PRO A 274 12.03 -12.43 -3.26
N TYR A 275 10.79 -11.93 -3.11
CA TYR A 275 9.57 -12.64 -3.53
C TYR A 275 9.24 -12.46 -5.03
N GLY A 276 9.84 -11.47 -5.68
CA GLY A 276 9.71 -11.26 -7.13
C GLY A 276 8.27 -11.27 -7.66
N LEU A 277 8.04 -12.04 -8.72
CA LEU A 277 6.73 -12.20 -9.37
C LEU A 277 5.74 -13.00 -8.51
N VAL A 278 6.21 -14.02 -7.78
CA VAL A 278 5.34 -14.87 -6.94
C VAL A 278 4.69 -14.03 -5.84
N GLY A 279 5.48 -13.17 -5.18
CA GLY A 279 4.96 -12.23 -4.20
C GLY A 279 3.92 -11.26 -4.78
N ALA A 280 4.09 -10.83 -6.04
CA ALA A 280 3.12 -9.95 -6.68
C ALA A 280 1.76 -10.65 -6.89
N TYR A 281 1.75 -11.91 -7.34
CA TYR A 281 0.49 -12.66 -7.47
C TYR A 281 -0.16 -12.95 -6.12
N TYR A 282 0.63 -13.29 -5.11
CA TYR A 282 0.13 -13.51 -3.75
C TYR A 282 -0.55 -12.26 -3.18
N VAL A 283 0.13 -11.11 -3.24
CA VAL A 283 -0.41 -9.85 -2.71
C VAL A 283 -1.64 -9.39 -3.49
N PHE A 284 -1.67 -9.60 -4.81
CA PHE A 284 -2.87 -9.35 -5.62
C PHE A 284 -4.08 -10.17 -5.13
N LEU A 285 -3.87 -11.45 -4.82
CA LEU A 285 -4.92 -12.32 -4.29
C LEU A 285 -5.38 -11.86 -2.90
N VAL A 286 -4.45 -11.44 -2.03
CA VAL A 286 -4.78 -10.91 -0.70
C VAL A 286 -5.67 -9.67 -0.81
N PHE A 287 -5.31 -8.70 -1.66
CA PHE A 287 -6.12 -7.51 -1.89
C PHE A 287 -7.49 -7.85 -2.48
N PHE A 288 -7.55 -8.82 -3.39
CA PHE A 288 -8.81 -9.33 -3.94
C PHE A 288 -9.69 -9.95 -2.83
N CYS A 289 -9.12 -10.75 -1.92
CA CYS A 289 -9.85 -11.30 -0.78
C CYS A 289 -10.41 -10.21 0.15
N VAL A 290 -9.70 -9.11 0.35
CA VAL A 290 -10.21 -7.95 1.12
C VAL A 290 -11.39 -7.28 0.40
N ILE A 291 -11.34 -7.15 -0.93
CA ILE A 291 -12.48 -6.63 -1.70
C ILE A 291 -13.67 -7.59 -1.56
N VAL A 292 -13.46 -8.91 -1.67
CA VAL A 292 -14.51 -9.93 -1.52
C VAL A 292 -15.10 -9.91 -0.11
N SER A 293 -14.29 -9.67 0.93
CA SER A 293 -14.76 -9.49 2.31
C SER A 293 -15.81 -8.37 2.42
N ILE A 294 -15.57 -7.23 1.78
CA ILE A 294 -16.49 -6.09 1.85
C ILE A 294 -17.65 -6.27 0.87
N ALA A 295 -17.36 -6.70 -0.37
CA ALA A 295 -18.36 -6.89 -1.42
C ALA A 295 -19.36 -8.01 -1.10
N GLY A 296 -18.93 -9.06 -0.39
CA GLY A 296 -19.75 -10.17 0.05
C GLY A 296 -20.69 -9.85 1.21
N GLY A 297 -20.66 -8.61 1.73
CA GLY A 297 -21.53 -8.16 2.82
C GLY A 297 -21.14 -8.70 4.20
N PHE A 298 -19.94 -9.27 4.34
CA PHE A 298 -19.45 -9.84 5.61
C PHE A 298 -19.19 -8.78 6.69
N GLN A 299 -19.17 -7.50 6.32
CA GLN A 299 -18.99 -6.34 7.21
C GLN A 299 -20.30 -5.81 7.81
N MET A 300 -21.44 -6.47 7.57
CA MET A 300 -22.77 -6.01 8.01
C MET A 300 -23.13 -4.60 7.47
N ASP A 301 -22.49 -4.18 6.38
CA ASP A 301 -22.60 -2.84 5.79
C ASP A 301 -23.72 -2.73 4.74
N LYS A 302 -24.54 -3.78 4.59
CA LYS A 302 -25.65 -3.90 3.63
C LYS A 302 -25.20 -3.64 2.18
N GLY A 303 -23.92 -3.84 1.85
CA GLY A 303 -23.37 -3.62 0.50
C GLY A 303 -23.20 -2.15 0.10
N ILE A 304 -23.46 -1.21 1.02
CA ILE A 304 -23.42 0.23 0.73
C ILE A 304 -22.02 0.67 0.33
N ALA A 305 -20.99 0.15 0.99
CA ALA A 305 -19.61 0.53 0.71
C ALA A 305 -19.21 0.20 -0.73
N ILE A 306 -19.60 -0.99 -1.22
CA ILE A 306 -19.29 -1.41 -2.60
C ILE A 306 -20.07 -0.58 -3.62
N VAL A 307 -21.37 -0.35 -3.39
CA VAL A 307 -22.22 0.42 -4.31
C VAL A 307 -21.73 1.86 -4.41
N SER A 308 -21.42 2.50 -3.27
CA SER A 308 -20.84 3.85 -3.24
C SER A 308 -19.48 3.90 -3.96
N THR A 309 -18.63 2.90 -3.75
CA THR A 309 -17.30 2.84 -4.39
C THR A 309 -17.41 2.66 -5.90
N ILE A 310 -18.27 1.76 -6.37
CA ILE A 310 -18.52 1.54 -7.81
C ILE A 310 -19.13 2.80 -8.42
N GLY A 311 -20.13 3.42 -7.77
CA GLY A 311 -20.72 4.68 -8.23
C GLY A 311 -19.67 5.78 -8.38
N PHE A 312 -18.78 5.91 -7.40
CA PHE A 312 -17.67 6.87 -7.46
C PHE A 312 -16.72 6.58 -8.62
N ILE A 313 -16.34 5.31 -8.84
CA ILE A 313 -15.51 4.92 -9.98
C ILE A 313 -16.20 5.21 -11.31
N LEU A 314 -17.49 4.91 -11.43
CA LEU A 314 -18.24 5.15 -12.66
C LEU A 314 -18.28 6.63 -13.00
N ILE A 315 -18.50 7.50 -12.01
CA ILE A 315 -18.45 8.96 -12.19
C ILE A 315 -17.06 9.41 -12.62
N LEU A 316 -16.01 8.95 -11.95
CA LEU A 316 -14.63 9.29 -12.30
C LEU A 316 -14.23 8.76 -13.69
N THR A 317 -14.70 7.57 -14.06
CA THR A 317 -14.47 6.96 -15.36
C THR A 317 -15.19 7.72 -16.46
N ALA A 318 -16.45 8.12 -16.23
CA ALA A 318 -17.19 8.97 -17.15
C ALA A 318 -16.48 10.32 -17.35
N TYR A 319 -16.06 10.98 -16.26
CA TYR A 319 -15.26 12.20 -16.33
C TYR A 319 -13.96 11.98 -17.13
N TYR A 320 -13.26 10.87 -16.87
CA TYR A 320 -12.02 10.54 -17.56
C TYR A 320 -12.22 10.37 -19.06
N VAL A 321 -13.21 9.59 -19.50
CA VAL A 321 -13.47 9.31 -20.92
C VAL A 321 -14.00 10.56 -21.64
N LEU A 322 -14.90 11.33 -21.01
CA LEU A 322 -15.53 12.48 -21.66
C LEU A 322 -14.60 13.69 -21.77
N VAL A 323 -13.78 13.92 -20.74
CA VAL A 323 -12.95 15.14 -20.60
C VAL A 323 -11.45 14.80 -20.60
N CYS A 324 -10.98 14.02 -19.63
CA CYS A 324 -9.53 13.86 -19.43
C CYS A 324 -8.82 13.22 -20.62
N GLN A 325 -9.40 12.19 -21.25
CA GLN A 325 -8.79 11.51 -22.38
C GLN A 325 -8.46 12.45 -23.55
N LYS A 326 -9.19 13.56 -23.69
CA LYS A 326 -8.98 14.56 -24.75
C LYS A 326 -7.92 15.62 -24.39
N VAL A 327 -7.68 15.86 -23.10
CA VAL A 327 -6.85 16.97 -22.58
C VAL A 327 -5.61 16.49 -21.84
N GLN A 328 -5.54 15.19 -21.52
CA GLN A 328 -4.46 14.58 -20.76
C GLN A 328 -3.12 14.83 -21.47
N THR A 329 -2.18 15.39 -20.72
CA THR A 329 -0.80 15.52 -21.17
C THR A 329 0.07 14.72 -20.25
N VAL A 330 1.15 14.16 -20.78
CA VAL A 330 2.16 13.50 -19.98
C VAL A 330 2.88 14.58 -19.14
N SER A 331 2.82 14.47 -17.81
CA SER A 331 3.54 15.42 -16.94
C SER A 331 5.06 15.28 -17.10
N LYS A 332 5.85 16.24 -16.61
CA LYS A 332 7.32 16.16 -16.70
C LYS A 332 7.87 14.91 -16.03
N GLU A 333 7.30 14.51 -14.88
CA GLU A 333 7.72 13.31 -14.14
C GLU A 333 7.33 12.03 -14.90
N GLU A 334 6.11 11.96 -15.44
CA GLU A 334 5.67 10.85 -16.28
C GLU A 334 6.51 10.77 -17.56
N TYR A 335 6.82 11.89 -18.18
CA TYR A 335 7.63 11.96 -19.40
C TYR A 335 9.04 11.44 -19.13
N GLN A 336 9.67 11.84 -18.01
CA GLN A 336 10.96 11.29 -17.60
C GLN A 336 10.89 9.77 -17.40
N SER A 337 9.80 9.26 -16.83
CA SER A 337 9.58 7.83 -16.65
C SER A 337 9.43 7.12 -18.00
N ILE A 338 8.52 7.58 -18.87
CA ILE A 338 8.27 7.05 -20.22
C ILE A 338 9.51 7.14 -21.11
N PHE A 339 10.26 8.23 -21.04
CA PHE A 339 11.50 8.40 -21.78
C PHE A 339 12.55 7.39 -21.32
N LYS A 340 12.77 7.24 -20.01
CA LYS A 340 13.63 6.19 -19.45
C LYS A 340 13.18 4.81 -19.93
N PHE A 341 11.87 4.52 -19.93
CA PHE A 341 11.31 3.27 -20.44
C PHE A 341 11.60 3.06 -21.93
N SER A 342 11.42 4.10 -22.75
CA SER A 342 11.65 4.08 -24.19
C SER A 342 13.13 3.83 -24.51
N VAL A 343 14.04 4.50 -23.80
CA VAL A 343 15.49 4.29 -23.92
C VAL A 343 15.87 2.87 -23.50
N MET A 344 15.33 2.35 -22.40
CA MET A 344 15.58 0.96 -21.98
C MET A 344 15.10 -0.05 -23.03
N LYS A 345 13.90 0.14 -23.59
CA LYS A 345 13.34 -0.69 -24.66
C LYS A 345 14.21 -0.62 -25.92
N PHE A 346 14.63 0.57 -26.32
CA PHE A 346 15.51 0.80 -27.47
C PHE A 346 16.87 0.10 -27.29
N ASN A 347 17.51 0.27 -26.13
CA ASN A 347 18.80 -0.36 -25.81
C ASN A 347 18.70 -1.89 -25.81
N LYS A 348 17.60 -2.45 -25.29
CA LYS A 348 17.35 -3.90 -25.33
C LYS A 348 17.14 -4.42 -26.75
N SER A 349 16.40 -3.68 -27.59
CA SER A 349 16.23 -4.00 -29.01
C SER A 349 17.56 -3.95 -29.76
N ARG A 350 18.38 -2.91 -29.53
CA ARG A 350 19.72 -2.77 -30.11
C ARG A 350 20.66 -3.90 -29.68
N SER A 351 20.66 -4.27 -28.39
CA SER A 351 21.46 -5.39 -27.87
C SER A 351 21.05 -6.72 -28.52
N LYS A 352 19.74 -6.99 -28.66
CA LYS A 352 19.25 -8.17 -29.39
C LYS A 352 19.68 -8.18 -30.86
N LYS A 353 19.56 -7.03 -31.55
CA LYS A 353 20.00 -6.89 -32.96
C LYS A 353 21.51 -7.09 -33.10
N SER A 354 22.30 -6.57 -32.17
CA SER A 354 23.76 -6.76 -32.12
C SER A 354 24.11 -8.23 -31.90
N LYS A 355 23.54 -8.90 -30.88
CA LYS A 355 23.74 -10.34 -30.65
C LYS A 355 23.33 -11.20 -31.86
N LYS A 356 22.23 -10.85 -32.54
CA LYS A 356 21.79 -11.54 -33.77
C LYS A 356 22.73 -11.30 -34.96
N ARG A 357 23.31 -10.11 -35.11
CA ARG A 357 24.36 -9.86 -36.11
C ARG A 357 25.62 -10.66 -35.81
N THR A 358 26.08 -10.68 -34.57
CA THR A 358 27.28 -11.45 -34.19
C THR A 358 27.08 -12.96 -34.35
N SER A 359 25.87 -13.49 -34.08
CA SER A 359 25.55 -14.91 -34.34
C SER A 359 25.46 -15.24 -35.83
N ASN A 360 24.93 -14.33 -36.65
CA ASN A 360 24.88 -14.54 -38.10
C ASN A 360 26.28 -14.49 -38.71
N THR A 361 27.16 -13.60 -38.24
CA THR A 361 28.55 -13.51 -38.70
C THR A 361 29.37 -14.75 -38.29
N SER A 362 29.11 -15.33 -37.12
CA SER A 362 29.78 -16.57 -36.69
C SER A 362 29.22 -17.83 -37.38
N GLN A 363 27.96 -17.83 -37.83
CA GLN A 363 27.41 -18.89 -38.68
C GLN A 363 27.94 -18.82 -40.11
N THR A 364 28.06 -17.63 -40.72
CA THR A 364 28.66 -17.50 -42.06
C THR A 364 30.15 -17.83 -42.05
N SER A 365 30.89 -17.45 -41.00
CA SER A 365 32.31 -17.83 -40.90
C SER A 365 32.51 -19.34 -40.74
N ARG A 366 31.68 -20.02 -39.93
CA ARG A 366 31.67 -21.49 -39.82
C ARG A 366 31.26 -22.18 -41.11
N ALA A 367 30.25 -21.68 -41.82
CA ALA A 367 29.84 -22.22 -43.12
C ALA A 367 30.95 -22.05 -44.18
N SER A 368 31.64 -20.90 -44.21
CA SER A 368 32.79 -20.70 -45.10
C SER A 368 33.95 -21.63 -44.76
N LEU A 369 34.29 -21.83 -43.48
CA LEU A 369 35.32 -22.77 -43.04
C LEU A 369 35.01 -24.23 -43.43
N VAL A 370 33.75 -24.66 -43.32
CA VAL A 370 33.32 -26.00 -43.73
C VAL A 370 33.38 -26.17 -45.25
N THR A 371 33.03 -25.14 -46.02
CA THR A 371 33.14 -25.16 -47.49
C THR A 371 34.60 -25.16 -47.94
N THR A 372 35.48 -24.37 -47.33
CA THR A 372 36.92 -24.38 -47.60
C THR A 372 37.57 -25.71 -47.20
N ALA A 373 37.16 -26.31 -46.08
CA ALA A 373 37.64 -27.63 -45.66
C ALA A 373 37.18 -28.75 -46.62
N ARG A 374 35.98 -28.66 -47.20
CA ARG A 374 35.52 -29.60 -48.23
C ARG A 374 36.26 -29.46 -49.56
N LEU A 375 36.72 -28.26 -49.91
CA LEU A 375 37.54 -28.03 -51.11
C LEU A 375 38.98 -28.51 -50.95
N LEU A 376 39.53 -28.46 -49.73
CA LEU A 376 40.90 -28.91 -49.43
C LEU A 376 41.03 -30.43 -49.24
N PHE A 377 39.93 -31.14 -48.97
CA PHE A 377 39.91 -32.60 -48.83
C PHE A 377 38.90 -33.24 -49.80
N PRO A 378 39.27 -33.50 -51.06
CA PRO A 378 38.42 -34.27 -51.96
C PRO A 378 38.31 -35.72 -51.46
N LYS A 379 37.09 -36.24 -51.45
CA LYS A 379 36.74 -37.62 -51.11
C LYS A 379 37.62 -38.59 -51.93
N LYS A 380 38.49 -39.37 -51.28
CA LYS A 380 39.19 -40.49 -51.93
C LYS A 380 38.16 -41.48 -52.48
N SER A 381 38.17 -41.74 -53.79
CA SER A 381 37.41 -42.80 -54.42
C SER A 381 37.98 -44.16 -54.00
N LYS A 382 37.09 -45.11 -53.66
CA LYS A 382 37.45 -46.51 -53.47
C LYS A 382 37.67 -47.14 -54.86
N VAL A 383 38.91 -47.49 -55.17
CA VAL A 383 39.27 -48.45 -56.22
C VAL A 383 39.64 -49.75 -55.52
N GLY A 384 39.06 -50.86 -55.98
CA GLY A 384 39.19 -52.18 -55.37
C GLY A 384 40.53 -52.87 -55.64
N SER A 385 40.79 -53.91 -54.85
CA SER A 385 41.69 -55.00 -55.22
C SER A 385 41.17 -56.29 -54.59
N SER A 386 40.76 -57.21 -55.47
CA SER A 386 40.61 -58.63 -55.24
C SER A 386 41.97 -59.31 -54.99
N ILE A 387 41.90 -60.60 -54.62
CA ILE A 387 42.96 -61.64 -54.49
C ILE A 387 43.45 -61.83 -53.05
N MET A 388 43.68 -63.03 -52.48
CA MET A 388 43.22 -64.42 -52.57
C MET A 388 44.13 -65.19 -51.58
N SER A 389 43.66 -66.32 -51.03
CA SER A 389 44.45 -67.36 -50.33
C SER A 389 44.90 -67.04 -48.88
N GLY A 390 44.76 -67.90 -47.87
CA GLY A 390 44.39 -69.31 -47.82
C GLY A 390 44.81 -69.89 -46.46
N LYS A 391 44.06 -70.90 -46.01
CA LYS A 391 44.11 -71.67 -44.75
C LYS A 391 43.38 -71.09 -43.54
#